data_AF-C4Z8T0-F1
#
_entry.id   AF-C4Z8T0-F1
#
_cell.length_a   1.000
_cell.length_b   1.000
_cell.length_c   1.000
_cell.angle_alpha   90.00
_cell.angle_beta   90.00
_cell.angle_gamma   90.00
#
_symmetry.space_group_name_H-M   'P 1'
#
loop_
_entity.id
_entity.type
_entity.pdbx_description
1 polymer ?
#
loop_
_entity_poly.entity_id
_entity_poly.type
_entity_poly.pdbx_seq_one_letter_code
_entity_poly.pdbx_strand_id
1 'polypeptide(L)'
;MILYLKREKSGIDAIMNFDSSNSSYTVLKGSVLSSNIAYSEKFRGAKSIEKARMNVVVNNVLQTDMIFKSASTAANFVTGNSTNGLIAWKNKDGVILKTLISGKEDGEDE
;
A
#
# COMPACT_ATOMS: atom_id res chain seq x y z
N MET A 1 6.02 2.45 11.49
CA MET A 1 5.01 1.51 12.02
C MET A 1 4.65 0.51 10.95
N ILE A 2 4.42 -0.75 11.30
CA ILE A 2 4.11 -1.79 10.32
C ILE A 2 2.60 -1.89 10.10
N LEU A 3 2.21 -1.93 8.83
CA LEU A 3 0.85 -2.05 8.34
C LEU A 3 0.75 -3.18 7.33
N TYR A 4 -0.45 -3.71 7.19
CA TYR A 4 -0.79 -4.86 6.38
C TYR A 4 -1.94 -4.51 5.46
N LEU A 5 -1.89 -5.00 4.23
CA LEU A 5 -3.01 -4.98 3.29
C LEU A 5 -3.23 -6.42 2.84
N LYS A 6 -4.31 -7.01 3.33
CA LYS A 6 -4.70 -8.39 2.99
C LYS A 6 -6.03 -8.38 2.24
N ARG A 7 -6.11 -9.11 1.13
CA ARG A 7 -7.36 -9.39 0.41
C ARG A 7 -7.38 -10.84 -0.03
N GLU A 8 -8.10 -11.67 0.72
CA GLU A 8 -8.20 -13.12 0.47
C GLU A 8 -8.70 -13.42 -0.94
N LYS A 9 -9.75 -12.72 -1.41
CA LYS A 9 -10.34 -12.92 -2.74
C LYS A 9 -9.36 -12.68 -3.90
N SER A 10 -8.31 -11.90 -3.68
CA SER A 10 -7.33 -11.54 -4.71
C SER A 10 -5.93 -12.09 -4.39
N GLY A 11 -5.79 -12.91 -3.34
CA GLY A 11 -4.50 -13.48 -2.92
C GLY A 11 -3.47 -12.45 -2.48
N ILE A 12 -3.90 -11.26 -2.02
CA ILE A 12 -2.99 -10.17 -1.66
C ILE A 12 -2.62 -10.30 -0.19
N ASP A 13 -1.33 -10.23 0.11
CA ASP A 13 -0.78 -10.12 1.46
C ASP A 13 0.48 -9.25 1.43
N ALA A 14 0.29 -7.94 1.61
CA ALA A 14 1.37 -6.97 1.55
C ALA A 14 1.66 -6.35 2.91
N ILE A 15 2.94 -6.05 3.13
CA ILE A 15 3.45 -5.42 4.35
C ILE A 15 4.04 -4.06 3.97
N MET A 16 3.71 -3.04 4.75
CA MET A 16 4.20 -1.68 4.56
C MET A 16 4.75 -1.14 5.87
N ASN A 17 5.91 -0.51 5.82
CA ASN A 17 6.41 0.37 6.87
C ASN A 17 5.99 1.81 6.58
N PHE A 18 5.15 2.37 7.46
CA PHE A 18 4.76 3.78 7.43
C PHE A 18 5.60 4.60 8.41
N ASP A 19 6.31 5.58 7.89
CA ASP A 19 7.05 6.56 8.68
C ASP A 19 6.24 7.86 8.76
N SER A 20 5.74 8.18 9.96
CA SER A 20 4.96 9.40 10.18
C SER A 20 5.81 10.68 10.13
N SER A 21 7.10 10.59 10.48
CA SER A 21 8.00 11.75 10.50
C SER A 21 8.36 12.19 9.08
N ASN A 22 8.60 11.23 8.19
CA ASN A 22 8.95 11.49 6.80
C ASN A 22 7.75 11.40 5.84
N SER A 23 6.54 11.11 6.34
CA SER A 23 5.36 10.79 5.53
C SER A 23 5.68 9.77 4.42
N SER A 24 6.49 8.77 4.75
CA SER A 24 6.99 7.79 3.79
C SER A 24 6.28 6.44 3.94
N TYR A 25 5.96 5.82 2.81
CA TYR A 25 5.16 4.60 2.73
C TYR A 25 5.99 3.55 2.01
N THR A 26 6.67 2.68 2.75
CA THR A 26 7.60 1.71 2.18
C THR A 26 6.95 0.34 2.15
N VAL A 27 6.57 -0.16 0.98
CA VAL A 27 6.11 -1.55 0.82
C VAL A 27 7.33 -2.46 0.86
N LEU A 28 7.34 -3.42 1.78
CA LEU A 28 8.49 -4.26 2.06
C LEU A 28 8.56 -5.43 1.07
N LYS A 29 9.78 -5.84 0.72
CA LYS A 29 10.07 -7.06 -0.02
C LYS A 29 9.42 -8.27 0.66
N GLY A 30 9.02 -9.25 -0.14
CA GLY A 30 8.24 -10.41 0.30
C GLY A 30 6.72 -10.16 0.31
N SER A 31 6.25 -8.91 0.12
CA SER A 31 4.83 -8.62 -0.05
C SER A 31 4.25 -9.32 -1.27
N VAL A 32 3.08 -9.93 -1.12
CA VAL A 32 2.30 -10.56 -2.20
C VAL A 32 1.29 -9.56 -2.76
N LEU A 33 1.43 -9.27 -4.05
CA LEU A 33 0.63 -8.30 -4.79
C LEU A 33 -0.47 -9.00 -5.59
N SER A 34 -1.45 -8.22 -6.04
CA SER A 34 -2.45 -8.71 -7.00
C SER A 34 -1.77 -9.12 -8.30
N SER A 35 -2.10 -10.31 -8.82
CA SER A 35 -1.67 -10.75 -10.16
C SER A 35 -2.30 -9.92 -11.28
N ASN A 36 -3.44 -9.29 -11.03
CA ASN A 36 -4.16 -8.50 -12.02
C ASN A 36 -4.01 -6.99 -11.76
N ILE A 37 -3.83 -6.23 -12.84
CA ILE A 37 -3.90 -4.77 -12.87
C ILE A 37 -5.16 -4.40 -13.64
N ALA A 38 -6.04 -3.62 -13.03
CA ALA A 38 -7.29 -3.20 -13.64
C ALA A 38 -7.03 -2.11 -14.69
N TYR A 39 -7.25 -2.39 -15.97
CA TYR A 39 -7.23 -1.39 -17.03
C TYR A 39 -8.66 -0.86 -17.22
N SER A 40 -8.90 0.37 -16.77
CA SER A 40 -10.16 1.07 -17.01
C SER A 40 -9.89 2.53 -17.37
N GLU A 41 -10.77 3.14 -18.16
CA GLU A 41 -10.65 4.55 -18.54
C GLU A 41 -10.60 5.49 -17.31
N LYS A 42 -11.21 5.06 -16.20
CA LYS A 42 -11.22 5.78 -14.92
C LYS A 42 -9.94 5.58 -14.10
N PHE A 43 -9.13 4.56 -14.41
CA PHE A 43 -7.88 4.26 -13.71
C PHE A 43 -6.66 4.51 -14.59
N ARG A 44 -6.26 5.77 -14.69
CA ARG A 44 -5.08 6.20 -15.45
C ARG A 44 -3.74 5.68 -14.89
N GLY A 45 -3.75 5.11 -13.68
CA GLY A 45 -2.56 4.60 -12.99
C GLY A 45 -2.07 3.22 -13.46
N ALA A 46 -2.84 2.50 -14.28
CA ALA A 46 -2.53 1.11 -14.68
C ALA A 46 -1.12 0.97 -15.29
N LYS A 47 -0.80 1.80 -16.30
CA LYS A 47 0.51 1.76 -16.98
C LYS A 47 1.68 2.07 -16.04
N SER A 48 1.48 3.02 -15.11
CA SER A 48 2.51 3.36 -14.13
C SER A 48 2.77 2.23 -13.16
N ILE A 49 1.72 1.50 -12.75
CA ILE A 49 1.85 0.34 -11.86
C ILE A 49 2.52 -0.82 -12.58
N GLU A 50 2.13 -1.09 -13.83
CA GLU A 50 2.78 -2.11 -14.65
C GLU A 50 4.28 -1.85 -14.76
N LYS A 51 4.67 -0.62 -15.12
CA LYS A 51 6.09 -0.22 -15.17
C LYS A 51 6.77 -0.29 -13.80
N ALA A 52 6.08 0.11 -12.72
CA ALA A 52 6.63 0.08 -11.37
C ALA A 52 6.82 -1.35 -10.84
N ARG A 53 6.03 -2.32 -11.32
CA ARG A 53 6.16 -3.74 -10.97
C ARG A 53 7.16 -4.47 -11.86
N MET A 54 7.43 -3.94 -13.04
CA MET A 54 8.40 -4.48 -13.98
C MET A 54 9.77 -4.64 -13.31
N ASN A 55 10.34 -5.84 -13.39
CA ASN A 55 11.63 -6.23 -12.78
C ASN A 55 11.71 -6.23 -11.24
N VAL A 56 10.66 -5.81 -10.53
CA VAL A 56 10.64 -5.83 -9.06
C VAL A 56 9.62 -6.80 -8.48
N VAL A 57 8.76 -7.39 -9.31
CA VAL A 57 7.79 -8.41 -8.89
C VAL A 57 8.03 -9.71 -9.66
N VAL A 58 8.18 -10.81 -8.94
CA VAL A 58 8.34 -12.17 -9.49
C VAL A 58 7.33 -13.08 -8.81
N ASN A 59 6.52 -13.81 -9.58
CA ASN A 59 5.44 -14.65 -9.06
C ASN A 59 4.49 -13.90 -8.10
N ASN A 60 4.17 -12.64 -8.43
CA ASN A 60 3.37 -11.73 -7.58
C ASN A 60 4.02 -11.32 -6.25
N VAL A 61 5.27 -11.71 -6.01
CA VAL A 61 6.02 -11.35 -4.80
C VAL A 61 6.96 -10.19 -5.11
N LEU A 62 6.92 -9.15 -4.28
CA LEU A 62 7.81 -8.02 -4.36
C LEU A 62 9.24 -8.41 -3.96
N GLN A 63 10.21 -8.12 -4.82
CA GLN A 63 11.61 -8.52 -4.65
C GLN A 63 12.46 -7.44 -3.95
N THR A 64 12.03 -6.18 -3.98
CA THR A 64 12.74 -5.05 -3.36
C THR A 64 11.78 -4.14 -2.62
N ASP A 65 12.26 -3.46 -1.60
CA ASP A 65 11.48 -2.44 -0.89
C ASP A 65 11.16 -1.28 -1.84
N MET A 66 9.91 -0.81 -1.81
CA MET A 66 9.40 0.24 -2.69
C MET A 66 8.84 1.39 -1.86
N ILE A 67 9.42 2.58 -2.01
CA ILE A 67 9.04 3.77 -1.26
C ILE A 67 8.02 4.58 -2.06
N PHE A 68 6.92 4.96 -1.41
CA PHE A 68 5.86 5.80 -1.96
C PHE A 68 5.66 7.05 -1.11
N LYS A 69 5.15 8.10 -1.74
CA LYS A 69 4.82 9.38 -1.09
C LYS A 69 3.41 9.43 -0.52
N SER A 70 2.60 8.39 -0.73
CA SER A 70 1.22 8.34 -0.21
C SER A 70 0.72 6.91 -0.03
N ALA A 71 -0.19 6.75 0.94
CA ALA A 71 -0.86 5.49 1.24
C ALA A 71 -1.61 4.94 0.03
N SER A 72 -2.29 5.80 -0.72
CA SER A 72 -3.09 5.40 -1.89
C SER A 72 -2.21 4.91 -3.04
N THR A 73 -1.06 5.54 -3.30
CA THR A 73 -0.14 5.05 -4.34
C THR A 73 0.43 3.70 -3.95
N ALA A 74 0.82 3.51 -2.68
CA ALA A 74 1.25 2.21 -2.17
C ALA A 74 0.15 1.14 -2.29
N ALA A 75 -1.09 1.48 -1.93
CA ALA A 75 -2.21 0.57 -2.04
C ALA A 75 -2.51 0.19 -3.49
N ASN A 76 -2.58 1.17 -4.40
CA ASN A 76 -2.78 0.93 -5.83
C ASN A 76 -1.67 0.07 -6.42
N PHE A 77 -0.42 0.31 -6.02
CA PHE A 77 0.72 -0.51 -6.43
C PHE A 77 0.54 -1.96 -6.01
N VAL A 78 0.01 -2.22 -4.81
CA VAL A 78 -0.23 -3.58 -4.31
C VAL A 78 -1.44 -4.24 -4.96
N THR A 79 -2.54 -3.52 -5.08
CA THR A 79 -3.83 -4.08 -5.50
C THR A 79 -4.03 -4.05 -7.02
N GLY A 80 -3.23 -3.28 -7.75
CA GLY A 80 -3.38 -3.10 -9.19
C GLY A 80 -4.66 -2.34 -9.58
N ASN A 81 -5.35 -1.71 -8.63
CA ASN A 81 -6.61 -1.00 -8.85
C ASN A 81 -6.71 0.24 -7.98
N SER A 82 -7.66 1.12 -8.28
CA SER A 82 -7.92 2.28 -7.42
C SER A 82 -8.38 1.81 -6.04
N THR A 83 -7.55 2.04 -5.03
CA THR A 83 -7.77 1.66 -3.64
C THR A 83 -7.49 2.84 -2.73
N ASN A 84 -8.42 3.11 -1.83
CA ASN A 84 -8.22 4.09 -0.78
C ASN A 84 -7.22 3.53 0.26
N GLY A 85 -5.98 4.02 0.22
CA GLY A 85 -4.91 3.52 1.08
C GLY A 85 -5.16 3.75 2.57
N LEU A 86 -5.86 4.84 2.93
CA LEU A 86 -6.12 5.17 4.34
C LEU A 86 -7.03 4.15 5.03
N ILE A 87 -7.86 3.43 4.27
CA ILE A 87 -8.74 2.37 4.80
C ILE A 87 -8.20 0.95 4.53
N ALA A 88 -7.38 0.80 3.49
CA ALA A 88 -6.89 -0.50 3.05
C ALA A 88 -5.72 -1.00 3.91
N TRP A 89 -4.83 -0.09 4.32
CA TRP A 89 -3.73 -0.40 5.22
C TRP A 89 -4.23 -0.45 6.66
N LYS A 90 -3.91 -1.55 7.35
CA LYS A 90 -4.30 -1.80 8.74
C LYS A 90 -3.10 -2.20 9.59
N ASN A 91 -3.09 -1.88 10.87
CA ASN A 91 -2.09 -2.47 11.78
C ASN A 91 -2.42 -3.95 12.06
N LYS A 92 -1.56 -4.59 12.88
CA LYS A 92 -1.78 -5.98 13.33
C LYS A 92 -3.12 -6.20 14.06
N ASP A 93 -3.64 -5.15 14.68
CA ASP A 93 -4.89 -5.14 15.46
C ASP A 93 -6.12 -4.88 14.55
N GLY A 94 -5.92 -4.72 13.25
CA GLY A 94 -7.00 -4.48 12.27
C GLY A 94 -7.48 -3.03 12.19
N VAL A 95 -6.84 -2.10 12.91
CA VAL A 95 -7.15 -0.66 12.89
C VAL A 95 -6.63 -0.03 11.60
N ILE A 96 -7.48 0.72 10.91
CA ILE A 96 -7.15 1.35 9.63
C ILE A 96 -6.19 2.52 9.80
N LEU A 97 -5.33 2.74 8.81
CA LEU A 97 -4.34 3.83 8.79
C LEU A 97 -4.97 5.21 9.04
N LYS A 98 -6.16 5.49 8.49
CA LYS A 98 -6.89 6.74 8.72
C LYS A 98 -7.05 7.05 10.21
N THR A 99 -7.42 6.05 10.99
CA THR A 99 -7.61 6.18 12.45
C THR A 99 -6.27 6.36 13.15
N LEU A 100 -5.23 5.66 12.70
CA LEU A 100 -3.89 5.74 13.28
C LEU A 100 -3.21 7.11 13.08
N ILE A 101 -3.50 7.79 11.96
CA ILE A 101 -2.99 9.14 11.70
C ILE A 101 -3.85 10.22 12.35
N SER A 102 -5.18 10.06 12.32
CA SER A 102 -6.11 11.04 12.91
C SER A 102 -6.02 11.03 14.45
N GLY A 103 -5.82 9.88 15.07
CA GLY A 103 -5.58 9.80 16.52
C GLY A 103 -4.21 10.34 16.96
N LYS A 104 -3.40 10.85 16.02
CA LYS A 104 -2.12 11.50 16.27
C LYS A 104 -2.21 13.03 16.15
N GLU A 105 -3.34 13.57 15.67
CA GLU A 105 -3.60 15.01 15.53
C GLU A 105 -4.15 15.66 16.82
N ASP A 106 -4.50 14.86 17.84
CA ASP A 106 -4.98 15.34 19.16
C ASP A 106 -3.89 15.23 20.25
N GLY A 107 -2.66 15.69 19.96
CA GLY A 107 -1.52 15.53 20.87
C GLY A 107 -0.41 16.57 20.75
N GLU A 108 -0.71 17.77 20.23
CA GLU A 108 0.08 18.98 20.48
C GLU A 108 -0.82 20.01 21.14
N ASP A 109 -1.09 19.80 22.43
CA ASP A 109 -1.53 20.83 23.38
C ASP A 109 -0.29 21.18 24.23
N GLU A 110 0.34 22.32 23.93
CA GLU A 110 0.66 23.44 24.86
C GLU A 110 1.67 24.42 24.23
#